data_AF-A0A2H9QI46-F1
#
_entry.id   AF-A0A2H9QI46-F1
#
_cell.length_a   1.000
_cell.length_b   1.000
_cell.length_c   1.000
_cell.angle_alpha   90.00
_cell.angle_beta   90.00
_cell.angle_gamma   90.00
#
_symmetry.space_group_name_H-M   'P 1'
#
loop_
_entity.id
_entity.type
_entity.pdbx_description
1 polymer ?
#
loop_
_entity_poly.entity_id
_entity_poly.type
_entity_poly.pdbx_seq_one_letter_code
_entity_poly.pdbx_strand_id
1 'polypeptide(L)'
;MGFIEVFEKKVKNTVKNFNLIKKNEKLIVACSGGKDSTTALYLLYKFGYNVEALFIDVGIPDSSNKNLINLRAFCNEHNIKLNIA
;
A
#
# COMPACT_ATOMS: atom_id res chain seq x y z
N MET A 1 19.21 10.14 13.31
CA MET A 1 18.24 9.70 12.29
C MET A 1 17.44 8.56 12.88
N GLY A 2 16.12 8.67 12.95
CA GLY A 2 15.26 7.66 13.58
C GLY A 2 15.05 6.43 12.69
N PHE A 3 14.64 5.30 13.28
CA PHE A 3 14.38 4.06 12.53
C PHE A 3 13.44 4.28 11.33
N ILE A 4 12.33 5.00 11.53
CA ILE A 4 11.33 5.28 10.49
C ILE A 4 11.96 6.03 9.32
N GLU A 5 12.75 7.07 9.57
CA GLU A 5 13.41 7.84 8.52
C GLU A 5 14.38 6.96 7.70
N VAL A 6 15.12 6.07 8.38
CA VAL A 6 16.07 5.15 7.73
C VAL A 6 15.34 4.15 6.84
N PHE A 7 14.23 3.59 7.35
CA PHE A 7 13.40 2.65 6.62
C PHE A 7 12.78 3.29 5.37
N GLU A 8 12.16 4.47 5.51
CA GLU A 8 11.55 5.21 4.41
C GLU A 8 12.58 5.59 3.34
N LYS A 9 13.77 6.06 3.76
CA LYS A 9 14.87 6.37 2.84
C LYS A 9 15.32 5.13 2.07
N LYS A 10 15.40 3.97 2.73
CA LYS A 10 15.78 2.71 2.07
C LYS A 10 14.76 2.33 0.98
N VAL A 11 13.46 2.39 1.28
CA VAL A 11 12.41 2.09 0.29
C VAL A 11 12.42 3.08 -0.87
N LYS A 12 12.50 4.38 -0.59
CA LYS A 12 12.56 5.43 -1.62
C LYS A 12 13.78 5.27 -2.52
N ASN A 13 14.94 4.91 -1.96
CA ASN A 13 16.15 4.62 -2.72
C ASN A 13 16.01 3.37 -3.57
N THR A 14 15.37 2.30 -3.09
CA THR A 14 15.12 1.10 -3.91
C THR A 14 14.27 1.44 -5.13
N VAL A 15 13.16 2.17 -4.96
CA VAL A 15 12.31 2.58 -6.09
C VAL A 15 13.11 3.37 -7.13
N LYS A 16 13.97 4.30 -6.68
CA LYS A 16 14.82 5.11 -7.55
C LYS A 16 15.94 4.31 -8.23
N ASN A 17 16.70 3.53 -7.47
CA ASN A 17 17.91 2.85 -7.96
C ASN A 17 17.59 1.78 -9.01
N PHE A 18 16.41 1.17 -8.91
CA PHE A 18 15.94 0.16 -9.86
C PHE A 18 14.90 0.70 -10.85
N ASN A 19 14.64 2.02 -10.88
CA ASN A 19 13.65 2.66 -11.76
C ASN A 19 12.29 1.94 -11.77
N LEU A 20 11.81 1.49 -10.60
CA LEU A 20 10.63 0.63 -10.50
C LEU A 20 9.33 1.33 -10.91
N ILE A 21 9.25 2.63 -10.64
CA ILE A 21 8.02 3.42 -10.69
C ILE A 21 8.36 4.84 -11.15
N LYS A 22 7.63 5.37 -12.14
CA LYS A 22 7.70 6.78 -12.51
C LYS A 22 6.66 7.60 -11.74
N LYS A 23 6.98 8.85 -11.44
CA LYS A 23 6.15 9.70 -10.56
C LYS A 23 4.75 10.03 -11.13
N ASN A 24 4.58 9.96 -12.44
CA ASN A 24 3.33 10.26 -13.14
C ASN A 24 2.49 9.02 -13.49
N GLU A 25 2.94 7.81 -13.12
CA GLU A 25 2.18 6.59 -13.34
C GLU A 25 1.05 6.45 -12.31
N LYS A 26 -0.10 5.93 -12.76
CA LYS A 26 -1.14 5.42 -11.87
C LYS A 26 -0.75 4.01 -11.43
N LEU A 27 -0.73 3.78 -10.12
CA LEU A 27 -0.26 2.54 -9.53
C LEU A 27 -1.40 1.84 -8.82
N ILE A 28 -1.46 0.53 -8.98
CA ILE A 28 -2.32 -0.33 -8.18
C ILE A 28 -1.43 -1.18 -7.27
N VAL A 29 -1.73 -1.17 -5.97
CA VAL A 29 -1.03 -1.99 -4.98
C VAL A 29 -1.94 -3.14 -4.60
N ALA A 30 -1.51 -4.38 -4.85
CA ALA A 30 -2.19 -5.55 -4.34
C ALA A 30 -2.04 -5.62 -2.82
N CYS A 31 -3.14 -5.38 -2.11
CA CYS A 31 -3.20 -5.27 -0.66
C CYS A 31 -4.05 -6.41 -0.08
N SER A 32 -3.42 -7.28 0.68
CA SER A 32 -4.09 -8.35 1.42
C SER A 32 -4.66 -7.90 2.77
N GLY A 33 -4.49 -6.63 3.14
CA GLY A 33 -4.77 -6.10 4.48
C GLY A 33 -3.72 -6.47 5.55
N GLY A 34 -2.71 -7.27 5.19
CA GLY A 34 -1.58 -7.58 6.05
C GLY A 34 -0.56 -6.43 6.15
N LYS A 35 0.32 -6.50 7.16
CA LYS A 35 1.29 -5.44 7.46
C LYS A 35 2.19 -5.06 6.27
N ASP A 36 2.65 -6.04 5.49
CA ASP A 36 3.67 -5.83 4.46
C ASP A 36 3.11 -5.04 3.27
N SER A 37 1.96 -5.49 2.74
CA SER A 37 1.30 -4.84 1.60
C SER A 37 0.67 -3.49 1.97
N THR A 38 0.10 -3.36 3.18
CA THR A 38 -0.40 -2.07 3.68
C THR A 38 0.75 -1.08 3.92
N THR A 39 1.92 -1.54 4.39
CA THR A 39 3.11 -0.66 4.52
C THR A 39 3.61 -0.20 3.15
N ALA A 40 3.64 -1.09 2.15
CA ALA A 40 4.03 -0.72 0.79
C ALA A 40 3.08 0.35 0.22
N LEU A 41 1.76 0.15 0.36
CA LEU A 41 0.75 1.14 -0.02
C LEU A 41 0.97 2.48 0.68
N TYR A 42 1.13 2.47 2.00
CA TYR A 42 1.34 3.67 2.81
C TYR A 42 2.57 4.46 2.35
N LEU A 43 3.70 3.77 2.16
CA LEU A 43 4.93 4.44 1.79
C LEU A 43 4.84 5.06 0.39
N LEU A 44 4.25 4.36 -0.58
CA LEU A 44 4.06 4.92 -1.92
C LEU A 44 3.11 6.12 -1.89
N TYR A 45 2.00 6.05 -1.15
CA TYR A 45 1.13 7.19 -0.89
C TYR A 45 1.90 8.37 -0.25
N LYS A 46 2.63 8.11 0.85
CA LYS A 46 3.41 9.12 1.58
C LYS A 46 4.49 9.78 0.72
N PHE A 47 5.08 9.04 -0.23
CA PHE A 47 6.06 9.58 -1.17
C PHE A 47 5.44 10.41 -2.31
N GLY A 48 4.10 10.49 -2.37
CA GLY A 48 3.35 11.29 -3.32
C GLY A 48 3.12 10.61 -4.66
N TYR A 49 3.09 9.27 -4.70
CA TYR A 49 2.67 8.53 -5.88
C TYR A 49 1.13 8.46 -5.97
N ASN A 50 0.61 8.38 -7.19
CA ASN A 50 -0.82 8.19 -7.44
C ASN A 50 -1.17 6.70 -7.30
N VAL A 51 -1.65 6.31 -6.12
CA VAL A 51 -1.91 4.91 -5.77
C VAL A 51 -3.39 4.62 -5.56
N GLU A 52 -3.81 3.44 -6.00
CA GLU A 52 -5.05 2.78 -5.60
C GLU A 52 -4.70 1.42 -4.97
N ALA A 53 -5.54 0.93 -4.06
CA ALA A 53 -5.41 -0.40 -3.48
C ALA A 53 -6.30 -1.41 -4.24
N LEU A 54 -5.86 -2.66 -4.32
CA LEU A 54 -6.64 -3.80 -4.80
C LEU A 54 -6.63 -4.91 -3.74
N PHE A 55 -7.80 -5.24 -3.21
CA PHE A 55 -8.00 -6.43 -2.38
C PHE A 55 -8.67 -7.51 -3.22
N ILE A 56 -8.10 -8.71 -3.25
CA ILE A 56 -8.72 -9.88 -3.88
C ILE A 56 -9.34 -10.73 -2.79
N ASP A 57 -10.66 -10.90 -2.82
CA ASP A 57 -11.34 -11.80 -1.90
C ASP A 57 -11.25 -13.24 -2.39
N VAL A 58 -10.41 -14.02 -1.70
CA VAL A 58 -10.21 -15.44 -2.00
C VAL A 58 -11.28 -16.36 -1.38
N GLY A 59 -12.29 -15.79 -0.72
CA GLY A 59 -13.43 -16.54 -0.19
C GLY A 59 -13.12 -17.41 1.03
N ILE A 60 -12.01 -17.15 1.74
CA ILE A 60 -11.64 -17.86 2.97
C ILE A 60 -12.40 -17.21 4.16
N PRO A 61 -13.31 -17.94 4.83
CA PRO A 61 -14.09 -17.38 5.93
C PRO A 61 -13.20 -16.84 7.08
N ASP A 62 -13.69 -15.79 7.75
CA ASP A 62 -13.09 -15.07 8.90
C ASP A 62 -11.81 -14.27 8.66
N SER A 63 -10.81 -14.80 7.97
CA SER A 63 -9.53 -14.10 7.76
C SER A 63 -9.62 -12.97 6.71
N SER A 64 -10.34 -13.20 5.60
CA SER A 64 -10.63 -12.17 4.59
C SER A 64 -11.40 -11.00 5.20
N ASN A 65 -12.36 -11.27 6.10
CA ASN A 65 -13.23 -10.25 6.69
C ASN A 65 -12.45 -9.24 7.54
N LYS A 66 -11.58 -9.70 8.46
CA LYS A 66 -10.83 -8.79 9.32
C LYS A 66 -9.82 -7.95 8.53
N ASN A 67 -9.13 -8.57 7.57
CA ASN A 67 -8.16 -7.89 6.74
C ASN A 67 -8.82 -6.84 5.84
N LEU A 68 -9.96 -7.16 5.25
CA LEU A 68 -10.73 -6.22 4.44
C LEU A 68 -11.25 -5.04 5.27
N ILE A 69 -11.74 -5.29 6.49
CA ILE A 69 -12.19 -4.23 7.41
C ILE A 69 -11.03 -3.27 7.73
N ASN A 70 -9.88 -3.81 8.11
CA ASN A 70 -8.69 -3.01 8.43
C ASN A 70 -8.19 -2.21 7.23
N LEU A 71 -8.09 -2.85 6.06
CA LEU A 71 -7.65 -2.19 4.83
C LEU A 71 -8.63 -1.09 4.40
N ARG A 72 -9.95 -1.35 4.52
CA ARG A 72 -10.98 -0.35 4.21
C ARG A 72 -10.88 0.86 5.13
N ALA A 73 -10.70 0.65 6.43
CA ALA A 73 -10.50 1.75 7.39
C ALA A 73 -9.26 2.58 7.05
N PHE A 74 -8.13 1.91 6.78
CA PHE A 74 -6.87 2.54 6.38
C PHE A 74 -7.01 3.35 5.07
N CYS A 75 -7.63 2.77 4.04
CA CYS A 75 -7.86 3.44 2.77
C CYS A 75 -8.78 4.67 2.93
N ASN A 76 -9.82 4.57 3.75
CA ASN A 76 -10.72 5.69 4.04
C ASN A 76 -9.99 6.82 4.78
N GLU A 77 -9.18 6.51 5.80
CA GLU A 77 -8.40 7.50 6.57
C GLU A 77 -7.46 8.31 5.68
N HIS A 78 -6.85 7.67 4.68
CA HIS A 78 -5.88 8.29 3.79
C HIS A 78 -6.46 8.74 2.44
N ASN A 79 -7.78 8.65 2.24
CA ASN A 79 -8.45 8.94 0.96
C ASN A 79 -7.86 8.17 -0.24
N ILE A 80 -7.44 6.93 -0.02
CA ILE A 80 -6.95 6.02 -1.05
C ILE A 80 -8.13 5.21 -1.58
N LYS A 81 -8.32 5.17 -2.91
CA LYS A 81 -9.35 4.34 -3.52
C LYS A 81 -9.02 2.86 -3.33
N LEU A 82 -9.96 2.11 -2.72
CA LEU A 82 -9.89 0.66 -2.57
C LEU A 82 -10.79 -0.02 -3.61
N ASN A 83 -10.19 -0.83 -4.47
CA ASN A 83 -10.87 -1.72 -5.39
C ASN A 83 -10.96 -3.11 -4.76
N ILE A 84 -12.10 -3.78 -4.89
CA ILE A 84 -12.32 -5.14 -4.38
C ILE A 84 -12.70 -6.00 -5.57
N ALA A 85 -12.03 -7.13 -5.73
CA ALA A 85 -12.23 -8.10 -6.81
C ALA A 85 -12.39 -9.51 -6.25
#